data_AF-A0A143XEW6-F1
#
_entry.id   AF-A0A143XEW6-F1
#
_cell.length_a   1.000
_cell.length_b   1.000
_cell.length_c   1.000
_cell.angle_alpha   90.00
_cell.angle_beta   90.00
_cell.angle_gamma   90.00
#
_symmetry.space_group_name_H-M   'P 1'
#
loop_
_entity.id
_entity.type
_entity.pdbx_description
1 polymer ?
#
loop_
_entity_poly.entity_id
_entity_poly.type
_entity_poly.pdbx_seq_one_letter_code
_entity_poly.pdbx_strand_id
1 'polypeptide(L)'
;MFEYIINSSMFMKAIIACSFLGVISWFVLEVSYRSMIKATAQIGKTKKKWLVSLKKRYEDYHEMNVKVNNVSTFVDRLFQRKKILGFTCSFWLTLERLSIAGCAIAGAAGALAASQQGAVLSDVMICYLTGITAACALLFLDTFLRANEKKHMVIVNMNDYLENVLENTISGREAVEDSASQKARNRRLLRYAEENRKKKRAESPVSPEEEKLLEDVLQEFFA
;
A
#
# COMPACT_ATOMS: atom_id res chain seq x y z
N MET A 1 43.01 -35.26 -18.75
CA MET A 1 42.35 -34.65 -19.94
C MET A 1 40.81 -34.76 -19.88
N PHE A 2 40.22 -35.95 -19.69
CA PHE A 2 38.75 -36.10 -19.55
C PHE A 2 38.15 -35.39 -18.33
N GLU A 3 38.74 -35.57 -17.14
CA GLU A 3 38.37 -34.86 -15.90
C GLU A 3 38.36 -33.33 -16.06
N TYR A 4 39.32 -32.80 -16.85
CA TYR A 4 39.45 -31.38 -17.14
C TYR A 4 38.35 -30.85 -18.05
N ILE A 5 38.06 -31.56 -19.15
CA ILE A 5 36.99 -31.20 -20.07
C ILE A 5 35.64 -31.24 -19.35
N ILE A 6 35.44 -32.22 -18.47
CA ILE A 6 34.22 -32.35 -17.67
C ILE A 6 34.10 -31.18 -16.67
N ASN A 7 35.15 -30.89 -15.88
CA ASN A 7 35.11 -29.81 -14.89
C ASN A 7 34.93 -28.42 -15.52
N SER A 8 35.69 -28.10 -16.57
CA SER A 8 35.57 -26.82 -17.29
C SER A 8 34.16 -26.64 -17.89
N SER A 9 33.59 -27.70 -18.49
CA SER A 9 32.21 -27.72 -18.98
C SER A 9 31.19 -27.50 -17.85
N MET A 10 31.42 -28.05 -16.65
CA MET A 10 30.50 -27.89 -15.52
C MET A 10 30.48 -26.46 -14.99
N PHE A 11 31.64 -25.80 -14.87
CA PHE A 11 31.69 -24.39 -14.44
C PHE A 11 31.05 -23.44 -15.45
N MET A 12 31.28 -23.65 -16.76
CA MET A 12 30.63 -22.86 -17.81
C MET A 12 29.11 -23.04 -17.80
N LYS A 13 28.61 -24.28 -17.66
CA LYS A 13 27.18 -24.55 -17.49
C LYS A 13 26.61 -23.88 -16.24
N ALA A 14 27.36 -23.86 -15.14
CA ALA A 14 26.95 -23.19 -13.91
C ALA A 14 26.84 -21.67 -14.10
N ILE A 15 27.82 -21.03 -14.76
CA ILE A 15 27.78 -19.59 -15.07
C ILE A 15 26.55 -19.27 -15.94
N ILE A 16 26.29 -20.08 -16.97
CA ILE A 16 25.12 -19.89 -17.85
C ILE A 16 23.81 -20.04 -17.06
N ALA A 17 23.70 -21.08 -16.22
CA ALA A 17 22.52 -21.31 -15.39
C ALA A 17 22.30 -20.17 -14.38
N CYS A 18 23.33 -19.72 -13.67
CA CYS A 18 23.27 -18.58 -12.76
C CYS A 18 22.88 -17.29 -13.49
N SER A 19 23.46 -17.04 -14.67
CA SER A 19 23.14 -15.88 -15.49
C SER A 19 21.67 -15.87 -15.91
N PHE A 20 21.16 -17.02 -16.34
CA PHE A 20 19.77 -17.17 -16.75
C PHE A 20 18.80 -16.95 -15.58
N LEU A 21 19.10 -17.50 -14.40
CA LEU A 21 18.32 -17.28 -13.19
C LEU A 21 18.33 -15.80 -12.75
N GLY A 22 19.48 -15.13 -12.86
CA GLY A 22 19.61 -13.70 -12.58
C GLY A 22 18.72 -12.86 -13.50
N VAL A 23 18.76 -13.11 -14.81
CA VAL A 23 17.94 -12.39 -15.80
C VAL A 23 16.44 -12.63 -15.59
N ILE A 24 16.03 -13.87 -15.29
CA ILE A 24 14.63 -14.17 -14.98
C ILE A 24 14.18 -13.41 -13.72
N SER A 25 15.00 -13.43 -12.67
CA SER A 25 14.68 -12.75 -11.41
C SER A 25 14.51 -11.25 -11.63
N TRP A 26 15.43 -10.65 -12.38
CA TRP A 26 15.36 -9.26 -12.78
C TRP A 26 14.08 -8.95 -13.56
N PHE A 27 13.75 -9.75 -14.58
CA PHE A 27 12.55 -9.53 -15.39
C PHE A 27 11.25 -9.64 -14.58
N VAL A 28 11.18 -10.63 -13.69
CA VAL A 28 10.03 -10.82 -12.77
C VAL A 28 9.88 -9.62 -11.84
N LEU A 29 10.98 -9.14 -11.27
CA LEU A 29 10.98 -7.96 -10.39
C LEU A 29 10.56 -6.70 -11.16
N GLU A 30 11.13 -6.47 -12.35
CA GLU A 30 10.86 -5.28 -13.16
C GLU A 30 9.40 -5.19 -13.56
N VAL A 31 8.84 -6.27 -14.11
CA VAL A 31 7.42 -6.34 -14.49
C VAL A 31 6.51 -6.17 -13.26
N SER A 32 6.88 -6.78 -12.14
CA SER A 32 6.10 -6.70 -10.90
C SER A 32 6.08 -5.29 -10.33
N TYR A 33 7.23 -4.64 -10.23
CA TYR A 33 7.33 -3.26 -9.75
C TYR A 33 6.60 -2.30 -10.68
N ARG A 34 6.78 -2.39 -12.01
CA ARG A 34 6.03 -1.58 -12.97
C ARG A 34 4.51 -1.75 -12.80
N SER A 35 4.05 -2.99 -12.69
CA SER A 35 2.63 -3.26 -12.46
C SER A 35 2.14 -2.70 -11.11
N MET A 36 2.97 -2.74 -10.07
CA MET A 36 2.62 -2.22 -8.75
C MET A 36 2.54 -0.70 -8.77
N ILE A 37 3.54 -0.01 -9.30
CA ILE A 37 3.57 1.45 -9.41
C ILE A 37 2.33 1.96 -10.16
N LYS A 38 2.01 1.34 -11.31
CA LYS A 38 0.82 1.71 -12.08
C LYS A 38 -0.47 1.46 -11.29
N ALA A 39 -0.54 0.36 -10.55
CA ALA A 39 -1.71 0.03 -9.75
C ALA A 39 -1.86 0.93 -8.52
N THR A 40 -0.75 1.38 -7.92
CA THR A 40 -0.77 2.26 -6.74
C THR A 40 -0.92 3.74 -7.09
N ALA A 41 -0.54 4.15 -8.30
CA ALA A 41 -0.88 5.48 -8.82
C ALA A 41 -2.39 5.66 -9.09
N GLN A 42 -3.12 4.56 -9.30
CA GLN A 42 -4.55 4.58 -9.62
C GLN A 42 -5.34 3.63 -8.71
N ILE A 43 -5.13 3.70 -7.38
CA ILE A 43 -5.77 2.80 -6.40
C ILE A 43 -7.29 2.85 -6.52
N GLY A 44 -7.88 4.04 -6.70
CA GLY A 44 -9.34 4.18 -6.83
C GLY A 44 -9.97 3.43 -8.02
N LYS A 45 -9.20 3.10 -9.06
CA LYS A 45 -9.68 2.41 -10.27
C LYS A 45 -9.10 1.00 -10.43
N THR A 46 -8.23 0.56 -9.52
CA THR A 46 -7.50 -0.69 -9.66
C THR A 46 -8.39 -1.91 -9.41
N LYS A 47 -8.23 -2.96 -10.22
CA LYS A 47 -8.89 -4.26 -10.02
C LYS A 47 -8.01 -5.28 -9.29
N LYS A 48 -6.82 -4.87 -8.83
CA LYS A 48 -5.87 -5.77 -8.18
C LYS A 48 -6.38 -6.13 -6.77
N LYS A 49 -6.63 -7.41 -6.53
CA LYS A 49 -7.21 -7.95 -5.27
C LYS A 49 -6.52 -7.42 -3.99
N TRP A 50 -5.19 -7.30 -3.99
CA TRP A 50 -4.45 -6.86 -2.82
C TRP A 50 -4.67 -5.36 -2.47
N LEU A 51 -4.83 -4.49 -3.47
CA LEU A 51 -5.16 -3.08 -3.26
C LEU A 51 -6.63 -2.88 -2.89
N VAL A 52 -7.53 -3.66 -3.48
CA VAL A 52 -8.95 -3.66 -3.10
C VAL A 52 -9.09 -4.14 -1.65
N SER A 53 -8.33 -5.17 -1.25
CA SER A 53 -8.30 -5.63 0.14
C SER A 53 -7.68 -4.61 1.09
N LEU A 54 -6.69 -3.82 0.65
CA LEU A 54 -6.13 -2.72 1.45
C LEU A 54 -7.21 -1.67 1.72
N LYS A 55 -7.87 -1.20 0.66
CA LYS A 55 -8.96 -0.21 0.73
C LYS A 55 -10.06 -0.69 1.68
N LYS A 56 -10.57 -1.90 1.44
CA LYS A 56 -11.65 -2.46 2.26
C LYS A 56 -11.28 -2.56 3.73
N ARG A 57 -10.08 -3.06 4.05
CA ARG A 57 -9.62 -3.15 5.44
C ARG A 57 -9.50 -1.77 6.08
N TYR A 58 -9.05 -0.75 5.34
CA TYR A 58 -8.98 0.62 5.85
C TYR A 58 -10.38 1.17 6.15
N GLU A 59 -11.34 0.98 5.25
CA GLU A 59 -12.75 1.35 5.45
C GLU A 59 -13.36 0.61 6.66
N ASP A 60 -13.12 -0.71 6.77
CA ASP A 60 -13.60 -1.53 7.90
C ASP A 60 -13.06 -1.02 9.25
N TYR A 61 -11.81 -0.52 9.31
CA TYR A 61 -11.24 0.06 10.55
C TYR A 61 -11.93 1.36 10.97
N HIS A 62 -12.29 2.21 10.00
CA HIS A 62 -13.05 3.44 10.26
C HIS A 62 -14.47 3.15 10.75
N GLU A 63 -15.17 2.19 10.13
CA GLU A 63 -16.51 1.79 10.59
C GLU A 63 -16.51 1.25 12.03
N MET A 64 -15.42 0.63 12.47
CA MET A 64 -15.25 0.13 13.83
C MET A 64 -14.82 1.21 14.85
N ASN A 65 -14.68 2.48 14.44
CA ASN A 65 -14.17 3.59 15.28
C ASN A 65 -12.78 3.31 15.89
N VAL A 66 -12.01 2.39 15.31
CA VAL A 66 -10.64 2.09 15.73
C VAL A 66 -9.70 2.94 14.90
N LYS A 67 -9.22 4.04 15.47
CA LYS A 67 -8.25 4.91 14.80
C LYS A 67 -6.99 4.12 14.46
N VAL A 68 -6.65 4.04 13.17
CA VAL A 68 -5.39 3.44 12.72
C VAL A 68 -4.26 4.38 13.13
N ASN A 69 -3.64 4.13 14.29
CA ASN A 69 -2.58 4.99 14.84
C ASN A 69 -1.34 5.11 13.94
N ASN A 70 -1.17 4.23 12.94
CA ASN A 70 -0.06 4.33 11.98
C ASN A 70 -0.38 3.67 10.63
N VAL A 71 -0.87 4.47 9.68
CA VAL A 71 -1.21 4.05 8.30
C VAL A 71 0.02 3.48 7.57
N SER A 72 1.19 4.08 7.78
CA SER A 72 2.44 3.62 7.14
C SER A 72 2.81 2.18 7.55
N THR A 73 2.66 1.85 8.83
CA THR A 73 2.93 0.49 9.35
C THR A 73 1.91 -0.52 8.84
N PHE A 74 0.66 -0.11 8.67
CA PHE A 74 -0.39 -0.94 8.10
C PHE A 74 -0.10 -1.30 6.63
N VAL A 75 0.28 -0.30 5.83
CA VAL A 75 0.67 -0.46 4.43
C VAL A 75 1.90 -1.37 4.31
N ASP A 76 2.92 -1.15 5.14
CA ASP A 76 4.14 -1.97 5.14
C ASP A 76 3.85 -3.45 5.42
N ARG A 77 3.02 -3.76 6.43
CA ARG A 77 2.64 -5.15 6.73
C ARG A 77 1.89 -5.81 5.56
N LEU A 78 1.02 -5.07 4.88
CA LEU A 78 0.28 -5.59 3.73
C LEU A 78 1.19 -5.80 2.52
N PHE A 79 2.12 -4.88 2.28
CA PHE A 79 3.12 -5.00 1.24
C PHE A 79 4.02 -6.23 1.47
N GLN A 80 4.47 -6.46 2.70
CA GLN A 80 5.29 -7.63 3.05
C GLN A 80 4.56 -8.96 2.83
N ARG A 81 3.25 -9.01 3.04
CA ARG A 81 2.45 -10.22 2.76
C ARG A 81 2.24 -10.50 1.27
N LYS A 82 2.50 -9.53 0.40
CA LYS A 82 2.34 -9.70 -1.05
C LYS A 82 3.42 -10.64 -1.59
N LYS A 83 2.96 -11.75 -2.20
CA LYS A 83 3.80 -12.67 -2.94
C LYS A 83 3.76 -12.36 -4.44
N ILE A 84 4.91 -12.40 -5.09
CA ILE A 84 5.11 -12.29 -6.54
C ILE A 84 5.45 -13.70 -7.03
N LEU A 85 4.62 -14.29 -7.88
CA LEU A 85 4.77 -15.68 -8.37
C LEU A 85 4.95 -16.72 -7.23
N GLY A 86 4.26 -16.52 -6.10
CA GLY A 86 4.33 -17.43 -4.94
C GLY A 86 5.49 -17.17 -3.96
N PHE A 87 6.47 -16.34 -4.34
CA PHE A 87 7.61 -15.97 -3.49
C PHE A 87 7.55 -14.50 -3.06
N THR A 88 8.30 -14.13 -2.01
CA THR A 88 8.36 -12.74 -1.56
C THR A 88 9.21 -11.91 -2.53
N CYS A 89 8.99 -10.59 -2.59
CA CYS A 89 9.85 -9.71 -3.37
C CYS A 89 11.32 -9.81 -2.92
N SER A 90 11.55 -9.98 -1.61
CA SER A 90 12.88 -10.20 -1.05
C SER A 90 13.53 -11.47 -1.57
N PHE A 91 12.77 -12.55 -1.76
CA PHE A 91 13.31 -13.79 -2.32
C PHE A 91 13.88 -13.57 -3.72
N TRP A 92 13.15 -12.88 -4.60
CA TRP A 92 13.60 -12.57 -5.96
C TRP A 92 14.85 -11.66 -5.95
N LEU A 93 14.90 -10.67 -5.07
CA LEU A 93 16.09 -9.80 -4.89
C LEU A 93 17.29 -10.59 -4.38
N THR A 94 17.07 -11.52 -3.45
CA THR A 94 18.14 -12.40 -2.96
C THR A 94 18.61 -13.33 -4.07
N LEU A 95 17.70 -13.87 -4.88
CA LEU A 95 18.03 -14.76 -6.00
C LEU A 95 18.88 -14.04 -7.08
N GLU A 96 18.56 -12.79 -7.38
CA GLU A 96 19.38 -11.93 -8.26
C GLU A 96 20.80 -11.73 -7.70
N ARG A 97 20.92 -11.36 -6.41
CA ARG A 97 22.23 -11.17 -5.75
C ARG A 97 23.05 -12.45 -5.69
N LEU A 98 22.41 -13.58 -5.40
CA LEU A 98 23.04 -14.89 -5.41
C LEU A 98 23.50 -15.29 -6.81
N SER A 99 22.75 -14.90 -7.85
CA SER A 99 23.13 -15.17 -9.24
C SER A 99 24.38 -14.38 -9.66
N ILE A 100 24.48 -13.11 -9.24
CA ILE A 100 25.68 -12.28 -9.44
C ILE A 100 26.88 -12.89 -8.73
N ALA A 101 26.74 -13.20 -7.43
CA ALA A 101 27.80 -13.82 -6.65
C ALA A 101 28.20 -15.19 -7.22
N GLY A 102 27.21 -15.98 -7.64
CA GLY A 102 27.42 -17.29 -8.25
C GLY A 102 28.23 -17.22 -9.54
N CYS A 103 27.98 -16.24 -10.42
CA CYS A 103 28.77 -16.04 -11.64
C CYS A 103 30.23 -15.68 -11.32
N ALA A 104 30.45 -14.79 -10.34
CA ALA A 104 31.79 -14.39 -9.92
C ALA A 104 32.57 -15.55 -9.28
N ILE A 105 31.92 -16.29 -8.37
CA ILE A 105 32.52 -17.44 -7.68
C ILE A 105 32.80 -18.58 -8.67
N ALA A 106 31.86 -18.91 -9.56
CA ALA A 106 32.04 -19.95 -10.56
C ALA A 106 33.14 -19.59 -11.57
N GLY A 107 33.25 -18.32 -11.96
CA GLY A 107 34.36 -17.84 -12.80
C GLY A 107 35.73 -17.97 -12.13
N ALA A 108 35.83 -17.55 -10.86
CA ALA A 108 37.07 -17.68 -10.10
C ALA A 108 37.44 -19.15 -9.80
N ALA A 109 36.47 -19.96 -9.37
CA ALA A 109 36.65 -21.38 -9.09
C ALA A 109 37.01 -22.16 -10.36
N GLY A 110 36.36 -21.85 -11.49
CA GLY A 110 36.68 -22.44 -12.80
C GLY A 110 38.10 -22.12 -13.25
N ALA A 111 38.55 -20.87 -13.06
CA ALA A 111 39.92 -20.46 -13.37
C ALA A 111 40.96 -21.18 -12.50
N LEU A 112 40.72 -21.28 -11.18
CA LEU A 112 41.60 -22.01 -10.26
C LEU A 112 41.65 -23.51 -10.55
N ALA A 113 40.50 -24.11 -10.87
CA ALA A 113 40.43 -25.53 -11.24
C ALA A 113 41.18 -25.80 -12.55
N ALA A 114 41.07 -24.91 -13.52
CA ALA A 114 41.81 -24.99 -14.78
C ALA A 114 43.33 -24.83 -14.56
N SER A 115 43.78 -23.90 -13.71
CA SER A 115 45.21 -23.70 -13.43
C SER A 115 45.84 -24.90 -12.71
N GLN A 116 45.14 -25.51 -11.74
CA GLN A 116 45.62 -26.69 -11.00
C GLN A 116 45.79 -27.93 -11.90
N GLN A 117 45.03 -28.01 -12.99
CA GLN A 117 45.03 -29.15 -13.90
C GLN A 117 45.98 -28.97 -15.09
N GLY A 118 46.79 -27.90 -15.10
CA GLY A 118 47.76 -27.64 -16.17
C GLY A 118 47.11 -27.20 -17.49
N ALA A 119 45.94 -26.55 -17.43
CA ALA A 119 45.26 -26.00 -18.60
C ALA A 119 46.12 -24.95 -19.32
N VAL A 120 45.86 -24.78 -20.61
CA VAL A 120 46.41 -23.66 -21.38
C VAL A 120 45.92 -22.35 -20.76
N LEU A 121 46.81 -21.36 -20.64
CA LEU A 121 46.50 -20.06 -20.03
C LEU A 121 45.25 -19.40 -20.66
N SER A 122 45.05 -19.60 -21.97
CA SER A 122 43.87 -19.13 -22.71
C SER A 122 42.54 -19.64 -22.13
N ASP A 123 42.45 -20.92 -21.76
CA ASP A 123 41.22 -21.50 -21.21
C ASP A 123 40.92 -20.95 -19.81
N VAL A 124 41.97 -20.79 -18.99
CA VAL A 124 41.89 -20.16 -17.66
C VAL A 124 41.36 -18.72 -17.78
N MET A 125 41.91 -17.95 -18.72
CA MET A 125 41.47 -16.58 -18.99
C MET A 125 40.03 -16.53 -19.49
N ILE A 126 39.62 -17.45 -20.37
CA ILE A 126 38.25 -17.49 -20.90
C ILE A 126 37.24 -17.74 -19.76
N CYS A 127 37.47 -18.72 -18.89
CA CYS A 127 36.56 -18.99 -17.76
C CYS A 127 36.47 -17.79 -16.80
N TYR A 128 37.62 -17.18 -16.47
CA TYR A 128 37.67 -16.02 -15.58
C TYR A 128 36.94 -14.81 -16.17
N LEU A 129 37.26 -14.45 -17.42
CA LEU A 129 36.66 -13.31 -18.11
C LEU A 129 35.16 -13.50 -18.35
N THR A 130 34.72 -14.73 -18.66
CA THR A 130 33.30 -15.03 -18.84
C THR A 130 32.52 -14.83 -17.54
N GLY A 131 33.05 -15.31 -16.40
CA GLY A 131 32.41 -15.13 -15.10
C GLY A 131 32.32 -13.66 -14.68
N ILE A 132 33.39 -12.88 -14.88
CA ILE A 132 33.39 -11.43 -14.61
C ILE A 132 32.40 -10.71 -15.52
N THR A 133 32.43 -10.98 -16.83
CA THR A 133 31.55 -10.32 -17.80
C THR A 133 30.08 -10.60 -17.48
N ALA A 134 29.75 -11.85 -17.13
CA ALA A 134 28.41 -12.24 -16.69
C ALA A 134 27.99 -11.52 -15.40
N ALA A 135 28.87 -11.48 -14.39
CA ALA A 135 28.59 -10.76 -13.14
C ALA A 135 28.41 -9.26 -13.36
N CYS A 136 29.25 -8.63 -14.18
CA CYS A 136 29.12 -7.22 -14.56
C CYS A 136 27.81 -6.92 -15.30
N ALA A 137 27.39 -7.80 -16.22
CA ALA A 137 26.12 -7.66 -16.93
C ALA A 137 24.93 -7.74 -15.96
N LEU A 138 24.95 -8.65 -15.00
CA LEU A 138 23.91 -8.75 -13.98
C LEU A 138 23.91 -7.55 -13.00
N LEU A 139 25.09 -7.04 -12.61
CA LEU A 139 25.20 -5.81 -11.80
C LEU A 139 24.65 -4.58 -12.53
N PHE A 140 24.87 -4.52 -13.84
CA PHE A 140 24.29 -3.48 -14.67
C PHE A 140 22.75 -3.58 -14.63
N LEU A 141 22.19 -4.78 -14.81
CA LEU A 141 20.73 -4.99 -14.70
C LEU A 141 20.18 -4.62 -13.32
N ASP A 142 20.84 -5.01 -12.22
CA ASP A 142 20.44 -4.65 -10.84
C ASP A 142 20.38 -3.12 -10.66
N THR A 143 21.35 -2.40 -11.24
CA THR A 143 21.39 -0.94 -11.24
C THR A 143 20.18 -0.32 -11.97
N PHE A 144 19.69 -0.95 -13.04
CA PHE A 144 18.47 -0.52 -13.73
C PHE A 144 17.19 -0.88 -12.97
N LEU A 145 17.22 -1.96 -12.19
CA LEU A 145 16.06 -2.40 -11.43
C LEU A 145 15.66 -1.37 -10.36
N ARG A 146 16.64 -0.78 -9.66
CA ARG A 146 16.43 0.20 -8.56
C ARG A 146 15.26 -0.18 -7.64
N ALA A 147 15.25 -1.44 -7.21
CA ALA A 147 14.10 -2.04 -6.51
C ALA A 147 13.69 -1.27 -5.24
N ASN A 148 14.66 -0.69 -4.53
CA ASN A 148 14.40 0.09 -3.31
C ASN A 148 13.64 1.39 -3.61
N GLU A 149 14.01 2.13 -4.66
CA GLU A 149 13.32 3.35 -5.08
C GLU A 149 11.89 3.02 -5.53
N LYS A 150 11.72 1.98 -6.35
CA LYS A 150 10.41 1.52 -6.82
C LYS A 150 9.52 1.05 -5.67
N LYS A 151 10.08 0.33 -4.69
CA LYS A 151 9.37 -0.07 -3.47
C LYS A 151 8.91 1.15 -2.67
N HIS A 152 9.81 2.11 -2.45
CA HIS A 152 9.50 3.31 -1.70
C HIS A 152 8.37 4.11 -2.36
N MET A 153 8.44 4.32 -3.68
CA MET A 153 7.40 4.99 -4.45
C MET A 153 6.04 4.29 -4.35
N VAL A 154 6.02 2.94 -4.37
CA VAL A 154 4.78 2.19 -4.19
C VAL A 154 4.16 2.41 -2.80
N ILE A 155 4.98 2.40 -1.74
CA ILE A 155 4.52 2.61 -0.36
C ILE A 155 4.01 4.04 -0.18
N VAL A 156 4.76 5.05 -0.66
CA VAL A 156 4.36 6.45 -0.58
C VAL A 156 3.03 6.70 -1.30
N ASN A 157 2.87 6.20 -2.53
CA ASN A 157 1.59 6.34 -3.26
C ASN A 157 0.41 5.69 -2.53
N MET A 158 0.65 4.58 -1.83
CA MET A 158 -0.41 3.94 -1.03
C MET A 158 -0.75 4.76 0.22
N ASN A 159 0.25 5.26 0.95
CA ASN A 159 0.03 6.10 2.12
C ASN A 159 -0.71 7.39 1.72
N ASP A 160 -0.23 8.07 0.68
CA ASP A 160 -0.85 9.28 0.14
C ASP A 160 -2.31 9.05 -0.25
N TYR A 161 -2.63 7.96 -0.94
CA TYR A 161 -4.01 7.65 -1.29
C TYR A 161 -4.89 7.39 -0.06
N LEU A 162 -4.39 6.66 0.94
CA LEU A 162 -5.18 6.37 2.15
C LEU A 162 -5.39 7.64 2.99
N GLU A 163 -4.33 8.40 3.24
CA GLU A 163 -4.36 9.59 4.10
C GLU A 163 -5.03 10.79 3.43
N ASN A 164 -4.83 11.00 2.12
CA ASN A 164 -5.32 12.21 1.45
C ASN A 164 -6.60 11.99 0.63
N VAL A 165 -6.83 10.80 0.06
CA VAL A 165 -8.01 10.56 -0.77
C VAL A 165 -9.09 9.82 0.02
N LEU A 166 -8.74 8.72 0.66
CA LEU A 166 -9.71 7.87 1.33
C LEU A 166 -10.20 8.50 2.64
N GLU A 167 -9.31 9.05 3.45
CA GLU A 167 -9.65 9.79 4.67
C GLU A 167 -10.61 10.95 4.36
N ASN A 168 -10.27 11.81 3.40
CA ASN A 168 -11.14 12.92 2.99
C ASN A 168 -12.51 12.46 2.50
N THR A 169 -12.58 11.31 1.83
CA THR A 169 -13.86 10.73 1.39
C THR A 169 -14.70 10.26 2.58
N ILE A 170 -14.08 9.63 3.58
CA ILE A 170 -14.74 9.16 4.81
C ILE A 170 -15.20 10.35 5.65
N SER A 171 -14.31 11.28 5.97
CA SER A 171 -14.65 12.49 6.75
C SER A 171 -15.70 13.35 6.05
N GLY A 172 -15.66 13.45 4.71
CA GLY A 172 -16.69 14.13 3.94
C GLY A 172 -18.07 13.47 4.08
N ARG A 173 -18.13 12.13 4.10
CA ARG A 173 -19.37 11.37 4.32
C ARG A 173 -19.90 11.57 5.74
N GLU A 174 -19.05 11.47 6.75
CA GLU A 174 -19.40 11.70 8.16
C GLU A 174 -19.94 13.12 8.37
N ALA A 175 -19.29 14.15 7.80
CA ALA A 175 -19.76 15.53 7.89
C ALA A 175 -21.15 15.73 7.24
N VAL A 176 -21.43 15.05 6.13
CA VAL A 176 -22.75 15.08 5.49
C VAL A 176 -23.80 14.40 6.38
N GLU A 177 -23.50 13.23 6.93
CA GLU A 177 -24.39 12.49 7.85
C GLU A 177 -24.69 13.31 9.12
N ASP A 178 -23.69 13.92 9.73
CA ASP A 178 -23.85 14.83 10.88
C ASP A 178 -24.70 16.06 10.54
N SER A 179 -24.44 16.69 9.39
CA SER A 179 -25.23 17.84 8.94
C SER A 179 -26.69 17.48 8.68
N ALA A 180 -26.96 16.29 8.14
CA ALA A 180 -28.30 15.78 7.89
C ALA A 180 -29.02 15.47 9.21
N SER A 181 -28.34 14.82 10.15
CA SER A 181 -28.83 14.54 11.50
C SER A 181 -29.15 15.82 12.26
N GLN A 182 -28.26 16.82 12.21
CA GLN A 182 -28.45 18.12 12.85
C GLN A 182 -29.61 18.91 12.22
N LYS A 183 -29.75 18.90 10.89
CA LYS A 183 -30.92 19.48 10.20
C LYS A 183 -32.22 18.80 10.60
N ALA A 184 -32.24 17.47 10.71
CA ALA A 184 -33.40 16.72 11.15
C ALA A 184 -33.77 17.05 12.61
N ARG A 185 -32.78 17.15 13.51
CA ARG A 185 -32.97 17.58 14.90
C ARG A 185 -33.55 18.98 14.98
N ASN A 186 -33.00 19.93 14.23
CA ASN A 186 -33.50 21.31 14.19
C ASN A 186 -34.94 21.38 13.66
N ARG A 187 -35.29 20.60 12.63
CA ARG A 187 -36.68 20.51 12.14
C ARG A 187 -37.64 19.99 13.21
N ARG A 188 -37.24 18.99 14.00
CA ARG A 188 -38.06 18.49 15.12
C ARG A 188 -38.26 19.56 16.18
N LEU A 189 -37.19 20.24 16.60
CA LEU A 189 -37.25 21.32 17.58
C LEU A 189 -38.16 22.47 17.13
N LEU A 190 -38.07 22.86 15.85
CA LEU A 190 -38.97 23.87 15.27
C LEU A 190 -40.44 23.44 15.33
N ARG A 191 -40.77 22.19 14.99
CA ARG A 191 -42.14 21.66 15.10
C ARG A 191 -42.65 21.70 16.54
N TYR A 192 -41.86 21.26 17.51
CA TYR A 192 -42.23 21.34 18.93
C TYR A 192 -42.45 22.78 19.39
N ALA A 193 -41.61 23.72 18.96
CA ALA A 193 -41.77 25.13 19.29
C ALA A 193 -43.06 25.73 18.69
N GLU A 194 -43.38 25.40 17.44
CA GLU A 194 -44.62 25.82 16.78
C GLU A 194 -45.86 25.24 17.46
N GLU A 195 -45.86 23.95 17.81
CA GLU A 195 -46.96 23.30 18.55
C GLU A 195 -47.17 23.94 19.92
N ASN A 196 -46.09 24.19 20.68
CA ASN A 196 -46.18 24.88 21.97
C ASN A 196 -46.71 26.32 21.83
N ARG A 197 -46.35 27.02 20.75
CA ARG A 197 -46.85 28.38 20.48
C ARG A 197 -48.33 28.37 20.10
N LYS A 198 -48.80 27.36 19.36
CA LYS A 198 -50.22 27.15 19.06
C LYS A 198 -51.01 26.80 20.33
N LYS A 199 -50.49 25.91 21.19
CA LYS A 199 -51.10 25.60 22.48
C LYS A 199 -51.23 26.83 23.38
N LYS A 200 -50.16 27.62 23.55
CA LYS A 200 -50.22 28.90 24.28
C LYS A 200 -51.26 29.87 23.70
N ARG A 201 -51.38 29.96 22.37
CA ARG A 201 -52.41 30.81 21.74
C ARG A 201 -53.83 30.25 21.92
N ALA A 202 -53.99 28.93 22.00
CA ALA A 202 -55.27 28.27 22.23
C ALA A 202 -55.69 28.25 23.71
N GLU A 203 -54.72 28.29 24.64
CA GLU A 203 -54.92 28.39 26.09
C GLU A 203 -55.08 29.83 26.58
N SER A 204 -54.69 30.86 25.78
CA SER A 204 -54.97 32.27 26.08
C SER A 204 -55.98 32.92 25.13
N PRO A 205 -57.26 32.50 25.14
CA PRO A 205 -58.35 33.43 24.94
C PRO A 205 -58.83 33.83 26.34
N VAL A 206 -58.18 34.78 27.00
CA VAL A 206 -58.85 35.44 28.13
C VAL A 206 -60.04 36.17 27.48
N SER A 207 -61.25 35.75 27.81
CA SER A 207 -62.46 36.43 27.35
C SER A 207 -62.42 37.86 27.90
N PRO A 208 -62.82 38.89 27.13
CA PRO A 208 -62.85 40.28 27.60
C PRO A 208 -63.63 40.47 28.93
N GLU A 209 -64.53 39.53 29.26
CA GLU A 209 -65.29 39.52 30.52
C GLU A 209 -64.49 38.98 31.71
N GLU A 210 -63.59 38.01 31.49
CA GLU A 210 -62.73 37.44 32.54
C GLU A 210 -61.62 38.41 32.94
N GLU A 211 -61.11 39.22 31.99
CA GLU A 211 -60.10 40.25 32.25
C GLU A 211 -60.66 41.37 33.13
N LYS A 212 -61.91 41.79 32.88
CA LYS A 212 -62.65 42.72 33.75
C LYS A 212 -62.92 42.16 35.14
N LEU A 213 -63.36 40.91 35.23
CA LEU A 213 -63.58 40.25 36.53
C LEU A 213 -62.29 40.14 37.34
N LEU A 214 -61.14 39.90 36.68
CA LEU A 214 -59.85 39.84 37.34
C LEU A 214 -59.39 41.22 37.83
N GLU A 215 -59.62 42.28 37.05
CA GLU A 215 -59.35 43.67 37.46
C GLU A 215 -60.23 44.10 38.64
N ASP A 216 -61.53 43.77 38.62
CA ASP A 216 -62.45 44.07 39.72
C ASP A 216 -62.05 43.33 41.02
N VAL A 217 -61.72 42.03 40.94
CA VAL A 217 -61.27 41.24 42.10
C VAL A 217 -59.93 41.74 42.64
N LEU A 218 -59.01 42.17 41.78
CA LEU A 218 -57.73 42.76 42.21
C LEU A 218 -57.93 44.13 42.86
N GLN A 219 -58.84 44.96 42.35
CA GLN A 219 -59.19 46.23 43.00
C GLN A 219 -59.82 46.01 44.39
N GLU A 220 -60.63 44.97 44.56
CA GLU A 220 -61.25 44.64 45.84
C GLU A 220 -60.26 44.06 46.87
N PHE A 221 -59.20 43.36 46.42
CA PHE A 221 -58.16 42.82 47.31
C PHE A 221 -57.10 43.84 47.75
N PHE A 222 -56.89 44.92 46.99
CA PHE A 222 -55.88 45.95 47.26
C PHE A 222 -56.45 47.29 47.74
N ALA A 223 -57.78 47.40 47.89
CA ALA A 223 -58.47 48.48 48.59
C ALA A 223 -58.60 48.19 50.09
#